data_AF-A0A3A1PVH9-F1
#
_entry.id   AF-A0A3A1PVH9-F1
#
_cell.length_a   1.000
_cell.length_b   1.000
_cell.length_c   1.000
_cell.angle_alpha   90.00
_cell.angle_beta   90.00
_cell.angle_gamma   90.00
#
_symmetry.space_group_name_H-M   'P 1'
#
loop_
_entity.id
_entity.type
_entity.pdbx_description
1 polymer ?
#
loop_
_entity_poly.entity_id
_entity_poly.type
_entity_poly.pdbx_seq_one_letter_code
_entity_poly.pdbx_strand_id
1 'polypeptide(L)'
;MRNLDVFNCAVVEIFHLCLHNFPVDTDIVTGDLAVKVSEYFEEQDGEDFFYQFLEIEKICTYTLSWLHNEDYIRFNRYSATESRAVLTEKGLNAVNSVPKSIKGEKTFKDIFSGGILKLSQPILTGVVVEFFKQQLGNVS
;
A
#
# COMPACT_ATOMS: atom_id res chain seq x y z
N MET A 1 -17.12 4.07 3.09
CA MET A 1 -15.66 4.17 2.88
C MET A 1 -15.38 4.63 1.45
N ARG A 2 -14.40 5.50 1.18
CA ARG A 2 -14.08 5.87 -0.22
C ARG A 2 -12.99 4.96 -0.76
N ASN A 3 -13.06 4.61 -2.04
CA ASN A 3 -12.07 3.71 -2.68
C ASN A 3 -10.63 4.22 -2.54
N LEU A 4 -10.44 5.54 -2.58
CA LEU A 4 -9.12 6.16 -2.41
C LEU A 4 -8.52 5.92 -1.02
N ASP A 5 -9.36 5.83 0.02
CA ASP A 5 -8.90 5.57 1.38
C ASP A 5 -8.35 4.15 1.49
N VAL A 6 -9.08 3.16 0.94
CA VAL A 6 -8.65 1.76 0.86
C VAL A 6 -7.39 1.61 0.03
N PHE A 7 -7.32 2.29 -1.12
CA PHE A 7 -6.13 2.33 -1.96
C PHE A 7 -4.91 2.81 -1.17
N ASN A 8 -5.03 3.92 -0.43
CA ASN A 8 -3.92 4.46 0.36
C ASN A 8 -3.44 3.47 1.44
N CYS A 9 -4.37 2.82 2.15
CA CYS A 9 -4.02 1.78 3.13
C CYS A 9 -3.32 0.59 2.47
N ALA A 10 -3.88 0.08 1.36
CA ALA A 10 -3.34 -1.05 0.64
C ALA A 10 -1.92 -0.78 0.09
N VAL A 11 -1.65 0.42 -0.43
CA VAL A 11 -0.29 0.81 -0.88
C VAL A 11 0.71 0.65 0.25
N VAL A 12 0.38 1.14 1.45
CA VAL A 12 1.31 1.06 2.57
C VAL A 12 1.52 -0.37 3.03
N GLU A 13 0.45 -1.16 3.15
CA GLU A 13 0.58 -2.57 3.55
C GLU A 13 1.38 -3.39 2.52
N ILE A 14 1.13 -3.19 1.21
CA ILE A 14 1.90 -3.86 0.15
C ILE A 14 3.38 -3.48 0.23
N PHE A 15 3.70 -2.18 0.38
CA PHE A 15 5.09 -1.76 0.46
C PHE A 15 5.77 -2.16 1.77
N HIS A 16 5.04 -2.18 2.89
CA HIS A 16 5.51 -2.74 4.16
C HIS A 16 5.96 -4.18 3.99
N LEU A 17 5.07 -5.01 3.42
CA LEU A 17 5.31 -6.43 3.15
C LEU A 17 6.53 -6.63 2.23
N CYS A 18 6.58 -5.91 1.11
CA CYS A 18 7.70 -6.03 0.17
C CYS A 18 9.03 -5.52 0.76
N LEU A 19 9.02 -4.42 1.54
CA LEU A 19 10.22 -3.88 2.20
C LEU A 19 10.80 -4.85 3.23
N HIS A 20 9.92 -5.52 3.99
CA HIS A 20 10.33 -6.47 5.01
C HIS A 20 11.12 -7.65 4.44
N ASN A 21 10.74 -8.14 3.25
CA ASN A 21 11.37 -9.31 2.64
C ASN A 21 12.36 -8.97 1.53
N PHE A 22 12.48 -7.71 1.13
CA PHE A 22 13.40 -7.27 0.08
C PHE A 22 14.84 -7.77 0.36
N PRO A 23 15.60 -8.27 -0.65
CA PRO A 23 15.29 -8.29 -2.08
C PRO A 23 14.54 -9.55 -2.57
N VAL A 24 13.98 -10.34 -1.66
CA VAL A 24 13.27 -11.57 -2.00
C VAL A 24 11.78 -11.28 -2.23
N ASP A 25 11.14 -12.13 -3.02
CA ASP A 25 9.70 -12.09 -3.27
C ASP A 25 8.90 -12.20 -1.97
N THR A 26 7.82 -11.44 -1.92
CA THR A 26 6.79 -11.54 -0.89
C THR A 26 5.54 -12.17 -1.46
N ASP A 27 5.05 -13.21 -0.77
CA ASP A 27 3.72 -13.75 -1.02
C ASP A 27 2.67 -12.75 -0.50
N ILE A 28 1.81 -12.27 -1.39
CA ILE A 28 0.72 -11.34 -1.09
C ILE A 28 -0.59 -12.02 -1.43
N VAL A 29 -1.37 -12.32 -0.40
CA VAL A 29 -2.75 -12.84 -0.52
C VAL A 29 -3.71 -11.68 -0.32
N THR A 30 -4.61 -11.46 -1.28
CA THR A 30 -5.51 -10.29 -1.29
C THR A 30 -6.51 -10.31 -0.13
N GLY A 31 -6.97 -11.49 0.29
CA GLY A 31 -7.82 -11.67 1.45
C GLY A 31 -7.13 -11.27 2.75
N ASP A 32 -5.89 -11.73 2.98
CA ASP A 32 -5.10 -11.37 4.17
C ASP A 32 -4.78 -9.86 4.20
N LEU A 33 -4.48 -9.30 3.03
CA LEU A 33 -4.30 -7.87 2.86
C LEU A 33 -5.60 -7.10 3.18
N ALA A 34 -6.75 -7.60 2.75
CA ALA A 34 -8.05 -7.00 3.02
C ALA A 34 -8.39 -7.02 4.52
N VAL A 35 -8.05 -8.10 5.24
CA VAL A 35 -8.20 -8.17 6.70
C VAL A 35 -7.41 -7.04 7.34
N LYS A 36 -6.12 -6.91 7.04
CA LYS A 36 -5.28 -5.83 7.57
C LYS A 36 -5.83 -4.45 7.20
N VAL A 37 -6.27 -4.27 5.96
CA VAL A 37 -6.81 -2.99 5.50
C VAL A 37 -8.14 -2.66 6.19
N SER A 38 -8.95 -3.66 6.53
CA SER A 38 -10.22 -3.46 7.23
C SER A 38 -10.03 -2.93 8.66
N GLU A 39 -8.92 -3.28 9.32
CA GLU A 39 -8.57 -2.79 10.67
C GLU A 39 -8.40 -1.25 10.74
N TYR A 40 -8.25 -0.56 9.60
CA TYR A 40 -8.17 0.91 9.54
C TYR A 40 -9.53 1.61 9.58
N PHE A 41 -10.61 0.86 9.51
CA PHE A 41 -11.95 1.41 9.43
C PHE A 41 -12.79 0.89 10.60
N GLU A 42 -13.73 1.70 11.09
CA GLU A 42 -14.62 1.28 12.16
C GLU A 42 -15.41 0.02 11.72
N GLU A 43 -15.48 -0.96 12.63
CA GLU A 43 -16.22 -2.21 12.42
C GLU A 43 -17.69 -1.90 12.13
N GLN A 44 -18.22 -2.49 11.05
CA GLN A 44 -19.66 -2.62 10.86
C GLN A 44 -20.05 -4.05 11.22
N ASP A 45 -21.16 -4.22 11.93
CA ASP A 45 -21.64 -5.54 12.37
C ASP A 45 -22.52 -6.21 11.30
N GLY A 46 -22.43 -7.55 11.20
CA GLY A 46 -23.40 -8.37 10.45
C GLY A 46 -23.10 -8.57 8.96
N GLU A 47 -24.14 -8.76 8.13
CA GLU A 47 -23.99 -8.99 6.67
C GLU A 47 -23.29 -7.83 5.94
N ASP A 48 -23.43 -6.61 6.46
CA ASP A 48 -22.77 -5.42 5.93
C ASP A 48 -21.23 -5.53 6.01
N PHE A 49 -20.70 -6.22 7.01
CA PHE A 49 -19.27 -6.50 7.14
C PHE A 49 -18.75 -7.34 5.97
N PHE A 50 -19.48 -8.38 5.58
CA PHE A 50 -19.04 -9.29 4.53
C PHE A 50 -18.97 -8.58 3.17
N TYR A 51 -19.99 -7.81 2.81
CA TYR A 51 -19.97 -7.02 1.57
C TYR A 51 -18.89 -5.94 1.59
N GLN A 52 -18.68 -5.28 2.72
CA GLN A 52 -17.61 -4.31 2.89
C GLN A 52 -16.24 -4.95 2.74
N PHE A 53 -16.02 -6.12 3.33
CA PHE A 53 -14.78 -6.88 3.19
C PHE A 53 -14.50 -7.24 1.73
N LEU A 54 -15.51 -7.74 0.99
CA LEU A 54 -15.36 -8.07 -0.43
C LEU A 54 -14.98 -6.85 -1.28
N GLU A 55 -15.55 -5.67 -0.99
CA GLU A 55 -15.17 -4.44 -1.68
C GLU A 55 -13.75 -3.98 -1.31
N ILE A 56 -13.33 -4.13 -0.06
CA ILE A 56 -11.95 -3.86 0.37
C ILE A 56 -10.98 -4.78 -0.37
N GLU A 57 -11.25 -6.09 -0.39
CA GLU A 57 -10.42 -7.08 -1.08
C GLU A 57 -10.28 -6.75 -2.56
N LYS A 58 -11.41 -6.45 -3.21
CA LYS A 58 -11.43 -6.03 -4.62
C LYS A 58 -10.55 -4.81 -4.87
N ILE A 59 -10.62 -3.78 -4.03
CA ILE A 59 -9.75 -2.60 -4.17
C ILE A 59 -8.28 -2.97 -3.92
N CYS A 60 -7.98 -3.84 -2.96
CA CYS A 60 -6.62 -4.33 -2.73
C CYS A 60 -6.04 -5.03 -3.97
N THR A 61 -6.83 -5.87 -4.64
CA THR A 61 -6.45 -6.53 -5.90
C THR A 61 -6.16 -5.51 -7.01
N TYR A 62 -6.99 -4.47 -7.16
CA TYR A 62 -6.76 -3.41 -8.13
C TYR A 62 -5.53 -2.56 -7.79
N THR A 63 -5.30 -2.24 -6.51
CA THR A 63 -4.11 -1.52 -6.04
C THR A 63 -2.84 -2.30 -6.38
N LEU A 64 -2.82 -3.60 -6.11
CA LEU A 64 -1.67 -4.46 -6.41
C LEU A 64 -1.38 -4.50 -7.92
N SER A 65 -2.42 -4.65 -8.74
CA SER A 65 -2.30 -4.60 -10.20
C SER A 65 -1.80 -3.25 -10.70
N TRP A 66 -2.30 -2.15 -10.13
CA TRP A 66 -1.88 -0.80 -10.50
C TRP A 66 -0.41 -0.55 -10.15
N LEU A 67 0.04 -0.91 -8.94
CA LEU A 67 1.43 -0.78 -8.53
C LEU A 67 2.38 -1.59 -9.43
N HIS A 68 1.94 -2.75 -9.89
CA HIS A 68 2.68 -3.54 -10.85
C HIS A 68 2.78 -2.86 -12.22
N ASN A 69 1.65 -2.41 -12.76
CA ASN A 69 1.59 -1.76 -14.07
C ASN A 69 2.38 -0.44 -14.12
N GLU A 70 2.44 0.27 -13.00
CA GLU A 70 3.23 1.49 -12.84
C GLU A 70 4.69 1.22 -12.45
N ASP A 71 5.14 -0.04 -12.51
CA ASP A 71 6.51 -0.47 -12.26
C ASP A 71 7.03 -0.13 -10.85
N TYR A 72 6.17 -0.03 -9.84
CA TYR A 72 6.62 0.08 -8.44
C TYR A 72 6.96 -1.28 -7.84
N ILE A 73 6.29 -2.34 -8.30
CA ILE A 73 6.55 -3.73 -7.94
C ILE A 73 6.58 -4.61 -9.20
N ARG A 74 7.32 -5.71 -9.14
CA ARG A 74 7.32 -6.73 -10.20
C ARG A 74 6.67 -8.01 -9.68
N PHE A 75 5.76 -8.58 -10.45
CA PHE A 75 5.28 -9.94 -10.20
C PHE A 75 6.27 -10.97 -10.75
N ASN A 76 6.70 -11.87 -9.89
CA ASN A 76 7.41 -13.09 -10.27
C ASN A 76 6.46 -14.29 -10.37
N ARG A 77 5.27 -14.18 -9.77
CA ARG A 77 4.12 -15.06 -9.97
C ARG A 77 2.85 -14.24 -9.76
N TYR A 78 1.86 -14.42 -10.62
CA TYR A 78 0.57 -13.71 -10.52
C TYR A 78 -0.59 -14.70 -10.62
N SER A 79 -1.56 -14.53 -9.73
CA SER A 79 -2.88 -15.16 -9.79
C SER A 79 -3.94 -14.19 -9.26
N ALA A 80 -5.22 -14.55 -9.37
CA ALA A 80 -6.32 -13.70 -8.95
C ALA A 80 -6.33 -13.39 -7.44
N THR A 81 -5.81 -14.28 -6.59
CA THR A 81 -5.90 -14.19 -5.13
C THR A 81 -4.54 -14.16 -4.43
N GLU A 82 -3.48 -14.60 -5.11
CA GLU A 82 -2.12 -14.70 -4.57
C GLU A 82 -1.11 -14.21 -5.62
N SER A 83 -0.20 -13.33 -5.21
CA SER A 83 0.88 -12.84 -6.06
C SER A 83 2.21 -12.88 -5.31
N ARG A 84 3.29 -13.20 -6.04
CA ARG A 84 4.67 -13.00 -5.56
C ARG A 84 5.20 -11.72 -6.13
N ALA A 85 5.47 -10.75 -5.26
CA ALA A 85 5.92 -9.43 -5.65
C ALA A 85 7.24 -9.04 -4.96
N VAL A 86 8.07 -8.29 -5.65
CA VAL A 86 9.26 -7.62 -5.11
C VAL A 86 9.27 -6.16 -5.56
N LEU A 87 9.82 -5.26 -4.74
CA LEU A 87 10.01 -3.86 -5.13
C LEU A 87 10.95 -3.76 -6.33
N THR A 88 10.60 -2.90 -7.27
CA THR A 88 11.51 -2.49 -8.35
C THR A 88 12.47 -1.41 -7.87
N GLU A 89 13.39 -1.00 -8.73
CA GLU A 89 14.21 0.19 -8.48
C GLU A 89 13.34 1.45 -8.28
N LYS A 90 12.31 1.65 -9.10
CA LYS A 90 11.36 2.77 -8.96
C LYS A 90 10.64 2.73 -7.61
N GLY A 91 10.15 1.55 -7.21
CA GLY A 91 9.56 1.33 -5.88
C GLY A 91 10.53 1.67 -4.75
N LEU A 92 11.75 1.15 -4.83
CA LEU A 92 12.78 1.33 -3.79
C LEU A 92 13.25 2.79 -3.68
N ASN A 93 13.42 3.48 -4.81
CA ASN A 93 13.77 4.90 -4.84
C ASN A 93 12.66 5.76 -4.25
N ALA A 94 11.41 5.42 -4.56
CA ALA A 94 10.27 6.14 -4.02
C ALA A 94 10.17 6.02 -2.50
N VAL A 95 10.39 4.82 -1.94
CA VAL A 95 10.33 4.62 -0.47
C VAL A 95 11.53 5.25 0.27
N ASN A 96 12.70 5.37 -0.37
CA ASN A 96 13.86 6.04 0.26
C ASN A 96 13.80 7.58 0.22
N SER A 97 12.80 8.16 -0.46
CA SER A 97 12.65 9.61 -0.55
C SER A 97 12.18 10.22 0.77
N VAL A 98 12.57 11.48 1.03
CA VAL A 98 12.15 12.23 2.22
C VAL A 98 10.91 13.07 1.88
N PRO A 99 9.75 12.83 2.53
CA PRO A 99 8.54 13.63 2.34
C PRO A 99 8.74 15.08 2.79
N LYS A 100 8.42 16.06 1.94
CA LYS A 100 8.49 17.50 2.31
C LYS A 100 7.33 17.91 3.21
N SER A 101 6.19 17.24 3.10
CA SER A 101 4.95 17.56 3.81
C SER A 101 4.95 17.08 5.27
N ILE A 102 5.75 16.07 5.59
CA ILE A 102 5.92 15.54 6.95
C ILE A 102 7.16 16.23 7.51
N LYS A 103 6.97 17.30 8.29
CA LYS A 103 8.09 18.01 8.94
C LYS A 103 8.88 17.03 9.83
N GLY A 104 9.94 16.43 9.31
CA GLY A 104 10.77 15.46 10.03
C GLY A 104 11.82 14.79 9.13
N GLU A 105 12.78 14.13 9.76
CA GLU A 105 13.88 13.39 9.08
C GLU A 105 13.45 11.98 8.63
N LYS A 106 12.18 11.60 8.82
CA LYS A 106 11.68 10.27 8.47
C LYS A 106 11.48 10.13 6.97
N THR A 107 12.05 9.08 6.40
CA THR A 107 11.80 8.64 5.01
C THR A 107 10.44 7.96 4.88
N PHE A 108 9.94 7.79 3.65
CA PHE A 108 8.75 6.94 3.43
C PHE A 108 9.00 5.49 3.90
N LYS A 109 10.23 4.99 3.81
CA LYS A 109 10.64 3.69 4.31
C LYS A 109 10.44 3.58 5.82
N ASP A 110 10.78 4.61 6.60
CA ASP A 110 10.54 4.61 8.05
C ASP A 110 9.04 4.54 8.39
N ILE A 111 8.20 5.10 7.52
CA ILE A 111 6.74 5.08 7.66
C ILE A 111 6.19 3.70 7.27
N PHE A 112 6.55 3.20 6.09
CA PHE A 112 6.05 1.92 5.58
C PHE A 112 6.58 0.73 6.38
N SER A 113 7.82 0.78 6.89
CA SER A 113 8.36 -0.30 7.74
C SER A 113 7.67 -0.40 9.10
N GLY A 114 7.04 0.68 9.56
CA GLY A 114 6.38 0.73 10.88
C GLY A 114 4.96 0.16 10.91
N GLY A 115 4.33 -0.09 9.75
CA GLY A 115 2.90 -0.36 9.65
C GLY A 115 2.05 0.88 9.98
N ILE A 116 0.88 1.03 9.36
CA ILE A 116 0.07 2.26 9.48
C ILE A 116 -0.88 2.29 10.68
N LEU A 117 -0.92 1.24 11.52
CA LEU A 117 -1.77 1.19 12.73
C LEU A 117 -1.49 2.31 13.76
N LYS A 118 -0.46 3.13 13.55
CA LYS A 118 -0.13 4.31 14.38
C LYS A 118 -0.47 5.65 13.72
N LEU A 119 -0.96 5.67 12.48
CA LEU A 119 -1.23 6.88 11.71
C LEU A 119 -2.73 7.08 11.51
N SER A 120 -3.22 8.30 11.69
CA SER A 120 -4.61 8.63 11.35
C SER A 120 -4.80 8.66 9.83
N GLN A 121 -6.00 8.31 9.37
CA GLN A 121 -6.35 8.26 7.94
C GLN A 121 -6.02 9.55 7.16
N PRO A 122 -6.21 10.78 7.70
CA PRO A 122 -5.78 12.01 7.02
C PRO A 122 -4.27 12.11 6.84
N ILE A 123 -3.50 11.70 7.86
CA ILE A 123 -2.03 11.70 7.78
C ILE A 123 -1.58 10.68 6.72
N LEU A 124 -2.15 9.47 6.75
CA LEU A 124 -1.88 8.42 5.77
C LEU A 124 -2.15 8.90 4.34
N THR A 125 -3.32 9.50 4.11
CA THR A 125 -3.68 10.05 2.79
C THR A 125 -2.67 11.11 2.34
N GLY A 126 -2.28 12.02 3.25
CA GLY A 126 -1.27 13.02 2.97
C GLY A 126 0.10 12.43 2.60
N VAL A 127 0.52 11.37 3.31
CA VAL A 127 1.78 10.64 3.05
C VAL A 127 1.75 10.02 1.65
N VAL A 128 0.71 9.27 1.32
CA VAL A 128 0.62 8.56 0.03
C VAL A 128 0.51 9.54 -1.15
N VAL A 129 -0.24 10.64 -0.98
CA VAL A 129 -0.31 11.70 -2.00
C VAL A 129 1.06 12.35 -2.21
N GLU A 130 1.78 12.68 -1.14
CA GLU A 130 3.13 13.26 -1.25
C GLU A 130 4.11 12.27 -1.91
N PHE A 131 4.04 10.99 -1.52
CA PHE A 131 4.84 9.92 -2.09
C PHE A 131 4.74 9.89 -3.62
N PHE A 132 3.52 9.80 -4.16
CA PHE A 132 3.34 9.74 -5.61
C PHE A 132 3.65 11.06 -6.32
N LYS A 133 3.41 12.22 -5.68
CA LYS A 133 3.79 13.53 -6.24
C LYS A 133 5.30 13.64 -6.46
N GLN A 134 6.12 13.15 -5.54
CA GLN A 134 7.58 13.19 -5.69
C GLN A 134 8.07 12.34 -6.86
N GLN A 135 7.37 11.27 -7.20
CA GLN A 135 7.73 10.42 -8.34
C GLN A 135 7.29 11.01 -9.68
N LEU A 136 6.13 11.66 -9.72
CA LEU A 136 5.61 12.30 -10.93
C LEU A 136 6.31 13.64 -11.25
N GLY A 137 6.82 14.33 -10.23
CA GLY A 137 7.53 15.61 -10.37
C GLY A 137 8.96 15.53 -10.91
N ASN A 138 9.51 14.32 -11.12
CA ASN A 138 10.86 14.10 -11.65
C ASN A 138 10.88 13.84 -13.17
N VAL A 139 9.76 14.05 -13.88
CA VAL A 139 9.77 14.10 -15.34
C VAL A 139 10.24 15.51 -15.75
N SER A 140 11.54 15.61 -16.01
CA SER A 140 12.17 16.78 -16.65
C SER A 140 12.23 16.59 -18.16
#